data_AF-A0AAD6TEG6-F1
#
_entry.id   AF-A0AAD6TEG6-F1
#
_cell.length_a   1.000
_cell.length_b   1.000
_cell.length_c   1.000
_cell.angle_alpha   90.00
_cell.angle_beta   90.00
_cell.angle_gamma   90.00
#
_symmetry.space_group_name_H-M   'P 1'
#
loop_
_entity.id
_entity.type
_entity.pdbx_description
1 polymer ?
#
loop_
_entity_poly.entity_id
_entity_poly.type
_entity_poly.pdbx_seq_one_letter_code
_entity_poly.pdbx_strand_id
1 'polypeptide(L)' 'SHDEIHNRWLRTMNIRLKLDCALTDAGKYGKRAIKKDLVHKTWVKVLKNEVNLPKEWTREAEVLVGIG' A
#
# COMPACT_ATOMS: atom_id res chain seq x y z
N SER A 1 -13.39 20.42 -7.65
CA SER A 1 -14.54 19.51 -7.41
C SER A 1 -14.20 18.43 -6.39
N HIS A 2 -15.22 17.79 -5.79
CA HIS A 2 -15.05 16.71 -4.79
C HIS A 2 -14.12 15.60 -5.31
N ASP A 3 -14.17 15.33 -6.61
CA ASP A 3 -13.37 14.35 -7.34
C ASP A 3 -11.87 14.69 -7.37
N GLU A 4 -11.48 15.96 -7.48
CA GLU A 4 -10.06 16.34 -7.50
C GLU A 4 -9.41 16.14 -6.13
N ILE A 5 -10.17 16.41 -5.06
CA ILE A 5 -9.72 16.17 -3.68
C ILE A 5 -9.60 14.66 -3.44
N HIS A 6 -10.57 13.89 -3.91
CA HIS A 6 -10.55 12.44 -3.83
C HIS A 6 -9.36 11.84 -4.60
N ASN A 7 -9.13 12.26 -5.84
CA ASN A 7 -8.04 11.80 -6.69
C ASN A 7 -6.67 12.17 -6.12
N ARG A 8 -6.53 13.36 -5.55
CA ARG A 8 -5.29 13.78 -4.88
C ARG A 8 -5.04 12.95 -3.63
N TRP A 9 -6.08 12.69 -2.83
CA TRP A 9 -5.98 11.85 -1.64
C TRP A 9 -5.59 10.42 -2.01
N LEU A 10 -6.25 9.80 -3.00
CA LEU A 10 -5.92 8.47 -3.52
C LEU A 10 -4.46 8.41 -4.01
N ARG A 11 -4.00 9.41 -4.76
CA ARG A 11 -2.62 9.46 -5.25
C ARG A 11 -1.61 9.53 -4.11
N THR A 12 -1.86 10.33 -3.08
CA THR A 12 -1.00 10.42 -1.90
C THR A 12 -0.96 9.09 -1.13
N MET A 13 -2.12 8.45 -0.95
CA MET A 13 -2.22 7.16 -0.27
C MET A 13 -1.47 6.06 -1.04
N ASN A 14 -1.60 6.03 -2.37
CA ASN A 14 -0.83 5.13 -3.25
C ASN A 14 0.67 5.26 -3.07
N ILE A 15 1.17 6.50 -3.08
CA ILE A 15 2.62 6.79 -2.94
C ILE A 15 3.11 6.29 -1.57
N ARG A 16 2.33 6.53 -0.51
CA ARG A 16 2.67 6.10 0.84
C ARG A 16 2.67 4.57 0.96
N LEU A 17 1.65 3.90 0.43
CA LEU A 17 1.56 2.44 0.38
C LEU A 17 2.77 1.83 -0.35
N LYS A 18 3.15 2.39 -1.51
CA LYS A 18 4.31 1.93 -2.29
C LYS A 18 5.61 2.08 -1.50
N LEU A 19 5.77 3.17 -0.75
CA LEU A 19 6.92 3.38 0.14
C LEU A 19 6.95 2.36 1.28
N ASP A 20 5.84 2.19 2.00
CA ASP A 20 5.78 1.23 3.10
C ASP A 20 6.07 -0.20 2.61
N CYS A 21 5.51 -0.58 1.46
CA CYS A 21 5.80 -1.85 0.79
C CYS A 21 7.28 -2.00 0.42
N ALA A 22 7.91 -0.98 -0.17
CA ALA A 22 9.33 -0.99 -0.50
C ALA A 22 10.20 -1.14 0.75
N LEU A 23 9.80 -0.51 1.87
CA LEU A 23 10.47 -0.60 3.15
C LEU A 23 10.33 -1.99 3.81
N THR A 24 9.44 -2.86 3.32
CA THR A 24 9.36 -4.26 3.78
C THR A 24 10.44 -5.17 3.19
N ASP A 25 11.22 -4.68 2.23
CA ASP A 25 12.26 -5.48 1.58
C ASP A 25 13.42 -5.76 2.54
N ALA A 26 13.39 -6.93 3.16
CA ALA A 26 14.42 -7.38 4.11
C ALA A 26 15.78 -7.61 3.44
N GLY A 27 15.83 -7.83 2.12
CA GLY A 27 17.10 -7.92 1.38
C GLY A 27 17.82 -6.57 1.32
N LYS A 28 17.08 -5.49 1.11
CA LYS A 28 17.59 -4.13 0.96
C LYS A 28 17.76 -3.40 2.29
N TYR A 29 16.87 -3.64 3.26
CA TYR A 29 16.85 -2.93 4.54
C TYR A 29 17.25 -3.79 5.75
N GLY A 30 17.46 -5.10 5.57
CA GLY A 30 17.90 -6.00 6.63
C GLY A 30 16.99 -5.96 7.85
N LYS A 31 17.59 -5.80 9.04
CA LYS A 31 16.85 -5.68 10.32
C LYS A 31 16.03 -4.40 10.46
N ARG A 32 16.25 -3.40 9.58
CA ARG A 32 15.48 -2.14 9.55
C ARG A 32 14.26 -2.22 8.65
N ALA A 33 14.06 -3.34 7.95
CA ALA A 33 12.88 -3.54 7.13
C ALA A 33 11.62 -3.54 7.99
N ILE A 34 10.58 -2.89 7.48
CA ILE A 34 9.27 -2.89 8.11
C ILE A 34 8.66 -4.29 7.96
N LYS A 35 8.04 -4.80 9.02
CA LYS A 35 7.34 -6.09 8.94
C LYS A 35 6.15 -5.96 8.00
N LYS A 36 6.03 -6.88 7.04
CA LYS A 36 4.86 -6.97 6.14
C LYS A 36 3.53 -6.99 6.89
N ASP A 37 3.49 -7.66 8.05
CA ASP A 37 2.33 -7.69 8.95
C ASP A 37 1.95 -6.29 9.47
N LEU A 38 2.93 -5.43 9.76
CA LEU A 38 2.66 -4.06 10.21
C LEU A 38 2.07 -3.22 9.08
N VAL A 39 2.61 -3.32 7.87
CA VAL A 39 2.06 -2.64 6.70
C VAL A 39 0.65 -3.17 6.42
N HIS A 40 0.44 -4.48 6.46
CA HIS A 40 -0.89 -5.07 6.31
C HIS A 40 -1.88 -4.49 7.31
N LYS A 41 -1.60 -4.55 8.62
CA LYS A 41 -2.48 -3.99 9.67
C LYS A 41 -2.78 -2.51 9.51
N THR A 42 -1.82 -1.75 9.01
CA THR A 42 -1.97 -0.30 8.79
C THR A 42 -2.90 -0.01 7.61
N TRP A 43 -2.79 -0.81 6.56
CA TRP A 43 -3.45 -0.56 5.28
C TRP A 43 -4.70 -1.40 5.04
N VAL A 44 -4.97 -2.44 5.84
CA VAL A 44 -6.11 -3.37 5.70
C VAL A 44 -7.42 -2.60 5.51
N LYS A 45 -7.74 -1.66 6.41
CA LYS A 45 -8.97 -0.82 6.36
C LYS A 45 -9.04 0.20 5.23
N VAL A 46 -7.95 0.38 4.47
CA VAL A 46 -7.80 1.40 3.42
C VAL A 46 -7.75 0.76 2.04
N LEU A 47 -7.26 -0.49 1.95
CA LEU A 47 -7.18 -1.24 0.70
C LEU A 47 -8.60 -1.60 0.23
N LYS A 48 -8.96 -1.19 -0.99
CA LYS A 48 -10.15 -1.74 -1.63
C LYS A 48 -9.83 -3.19 -2.01
N ASN A 49 -10.75 -4.12 -1.70
CA ASN A 49 -10.65 -5.53 -2.07
C ASN A 49 -9.61 -6.34 -1.25
N GLU A 50 -9.62 -6.17 0.08
CA GLU A 50 -8.81 -6.92 1.05
C GLU A 50 -8.85 -8.45 0.84
N VAL A 51 -9.99 -8.95 0.36
CA VAL A 51 -10.28 -10.38 0.16
C VAL A 51 -9.47 -10.99 -1.00
N ASN A 52 -8.97 -10.17 -1.93
CA ASN A 52 -8.23 -10.62 -3.11
C ASN A 52 -6.76 -10.15 -3.11
N LEU A 53 -6.21 -9.78 -1.95
CA LEU A 53 -4.79 -9.39 -1.86
C LEU A 53 -3.90 -10.61 -2.12
N PRO A 54 -3.05 -10.60 -3.17
CA PRO A 54 -2.11 -11.68 -3.40
C PRO A 54 -1.14 -11.77 -2.21
N LYS A 55 -0.62 -12.96 -1.93
CA LYS A 55 0.30 -13.21 -0.81
C LYS A 55 1.56 -12.33 -0.86
N GLU A 56 1.88 -11.80 -2.05
CA GLU A 56 2.97 -10.87 -2.33
C GLU A 56 2.49 -9.45 -2.71
N TRP A 57 1.31 -9.01 -2.25
CA TRP A 57 0.72 -7.69 -2.54
C TRP A 57 1.67 -6.50 -2.35
N THR A 58 2.69 -6.63 -1.49
CA THR A 58 3.76 -5.64 -1.33
C THR A 58 4.57 -5.37 -2.61
N ARG A 59 4.55 -6.28 -3.60
CA ARG A 59 5.20 -6.12 -4.90
C ARG A 59 4.28 -5.55 -5.98
N GLU A 60 2.96 -5.61 -5.77
CA GLU A 60 1.92 -5.21 -6.73
C GLU A 60 1.11 -4.00 -6.25
N ALA A 61 1.72 -3.17 -5.38
CA ALA A 61 1.09 -2.01 -4.75
C ALA A 61 0.52 -0.97 -5.73
N GLU A 62 0.86 -1.05 -7.03
CA GLU A 62 0.41 -0.14 -8.08
C GLU A 62 -1.06 -0.36 -8.47
N VAL A 63 -1.68 -1.49 -8.11
CA VAL A 63 -3.02 -1.90 -8.57
C VAL A 63 -4.10 -1.79 -7.47
N LEU A 64 -3.74 -1.41 -6.24
CA LEU A 64 -4.57 -1.69 -5.06
C LEU A 64 -5.38 -0.54 -4.45
N VAL A 65 -5.20 0.73 -4.88
CA VAL A 65 -6.22 1.76 -4.60
C VAL A 65 -7.03 1.98 -5.87
N GLY A 66 -8.26 1.47 -5.84
CA GLY A 66 -9.16 1.54 -6.98
C GLY A 66 -9.40 2.99 -7.39
N ILE A 67 -9.04 3.30 -8.64
CA ILE A 67 -9.64 4.38 -9.41
C ILE A 67 -11.12 4.01 -9.51
N GLY A 68 -11.96 4.76 -8.80
CA GLY A 68 -13.40 4.82 -9.05
C GLY A 68 -13.66 5.95 -10.01
#